data_AF-A0A5E4LRC9-F1
#
_entry.id   AF-A0A5E4LRC9-F1
#
_cell.length_a   1.000
_cell.length_b   1.000
_cell.length_c   1.000
_cell.angle_alpha   90.00
_cell.angle_beta   90.00
_cell.angle_gamma   90.00
#
_symmetry.space_group_name_H-M   'P 1'
#
loop_
_entity.id
_entity.type
_entity.pdbx_description
1 polymer ?
#
loop_
_entity_poly.entity_id
_entity_poly.type
_entity_poly.pdbx_seq_one_letter_code
_entity_poly.pdbx_strand_id
1 'polypeptide(L)'
;MRLILIGLVALVFLLAGCGGSSGPTACTSDANCQAWETCNISGKVCSLRAGYCFVDTDCTDNLTSCDATTTHLCLFKSGYCRKTSDCQNWQVCDSELRCRPAPGYCDADNQCNQPSEFCNPAKHQCGPAPGFCVDTRDCDSWRQCEITSKRCILLPGKCDVEGDCVGWQTCEVKSHVCLPKSGFCISSEDCPAGWSSCDKTTNKCVARQGYCLAHNECNEWELCSSQTHRCVPDSDRCNTNADCGSWQVCDSSHFCNAKVGYCNTVADCVQGEQCNQQTHLCQ
;
A
#
# COMPACT_ATOMS: atom_id res chain seq x y z
N MET A 1 -24.87 -23.71 32.14
CA MET A 1 -25.93 -24.57 32.71
C MET A 1 -27.09 -24.64 31.72
N ARG A 2 -27.07 -25.60 30.79
CA ARG A 2 -28.25 -26.05 30.05
C ARG A 2 -28.08 -27.55 29.80
N LEU A 3 -29.19 -28.24 30.05
CA LEU A 3 -29.31 -29.65 30.35
C LEU A 3 -29.10 -30.56 29.13
N ILE A 4 -28.64 -31.77 29.47
CA ILE A 4 -28.63 -33.01 28.72
C ILE A 4 -30.06 -33.39 28.29
N LEU A 5 -30.26 -33.84 27.05
CA LEU A 5 -31.27 -34.84 26.74
C LEU A 5 -30.76 -35.84 25.69
N ILE A 6 -30.96 -37.10 26.03
CA ILE A 6 -30.49 -38.34 25.42
C ILE A 6 -31.41 -38.72 24.25
N GLY A 7 -30.86 -39.24 23.16
CA GLY A 7 -31.62 -39.78 22.03
C GLY A 7 -30.84 -40.86 21.27
N LEU A 8 -31.01 -42.10 21.72
CA LEU A 8 -30.61 -43.35 21.06
C LEU A 8 -31.12 -43.44 19.60
N VAL A 9 -30.21 -43.52 18.62
CA VAL A 9 -30.43 -44.27 17.38
C VAL A 9 -29.11 -44.92 16.96
N ALA A 10 -28.91 -46.17 17.42
CA ALA A 10 -28.04 -47.11 16.75
C ALA A 10 -28.87 -47.80 15.66
N LEU A 11 -28.64 -47.45 14.40
CA LEU A 11 -29.13 -48.21 13.25
C LEU A 11 -27.99 -48.35 12.24
N VAL A 12 -27.27 -49.46 12.38
CA VAL A 12 -26.71 -50.31 11.32
C VAL A 12 -26.52 -49.63 9.96
N PHE A 13 -25.31 -49.12 9.70
CA PHE A 13 -24.74 -49.04 8.35
C PHE A 13 -23.53 -49.98 8.29
N LEU A 14 -23.84 -51.27 8.30
CA LEU A 14 -22.97 -52.30 7.76
C LEU A 14 -23.18 -52.33 6.24
N LEU A 15 -22.39 -51.57 5.50
CA LEU A 15 -21.89 -51.94 4.17
C LEU A 15 -20.54 -51.26 3.97
N ALA A 16 -19.49 -51.94 4.44
CA ALA A 16 -18.13 -51.73 4.01
C ALA A 16 -17.92 -52.43 2.65
N GLY A 17 -17.12 -51.81 1.78
CA GLY A 17 -16.47 -52.42 0.62
C GLY A 17 -17.11 -52.01 -0.72
N CYS A 18 -16.43 -51.39 -1.68
CA CYS A 18 -15.01 -51.54 -2.00
C CYS A 18 -14.28 -50.20 -2.07
N GLY A 19 -13.21 -50.12 -1.28
CA GLY A 19 -12.10 -49.21 -1.54
C GLY A 19 -11.38 -49.61 -2.82
N GLY A 20 -10.65 -48.63 -3.37
CA GLY A 20 -9.80 -48.80 -4.53
C GLY A 20 -8.88 -50.00 -4.39
N SER A 21 -8.75 -50.76 -5.47
CA SER A 21 -7.70 -51.74 -5.67
C SER A 21 -7.58 -51.97 -7.17
N SER A 22 -6.47 -51.51 -7.72
CA SER A 22 -5.92 -51.80 -9.03
C SER A 22 -5.74 -53.32 -9.22
N GLY A 23 -6.75 -53.98 -9.79
CA GLY A 23 -6.74 -55.38 -10.18
C GLY A 23 -7.99 -55.70 -11.02
N PRO A 24 -8.00 -56.75 -11.86
CA PRO A 24 -9.08 -56.97 -12.82
C PRO A 24 -10.39 -57.25 -12.10
N THR A 25 -11.22 -56.23 -11.97
CA THR A 25 -12.54 -56.32 -11.34
C THR A 25 -13.42 -57.19 -12.23
N ALA A 26 -13.88 -58.31 -11.67
CA ALA A 26 -14.80 -59.18 -12.38
C ALA A 26 -16.10 -58.42 -12.68
N CYS A 27 -16.40 -58.18 -13.95
CA CYS A 27 -17.56 -57.39 -14.37
C CYS A 27 -18.67 -58.27 -14.95
N THR A 28 -19.92 -57.85 -14.77
CA THR A 28 -21.10 -58.49 -15.38
C THR A 28 -21.86 -57.55 -16.31
N SER A 29 -21.62 -56.26 -16.18
CA SER A 29 -22.13 -55.19 -17.04
C SER A 29 -21.21 -53.97 -16.92
N ASP A 30 -21.35 -53.00 -17.82
CA ASP A 30 -20.57 -51.75 -17.78
C ASP A 30 -20.73 -50.96 -16.47
N ALA A 31 -21.83 -51.15 -15.74
CA ALA A 31 -22.06 -50.51 -14.44
C ALA A 31 -21.09 -50.98 -13.34
N ASN A 32 -20.38 -52.10 -13.57
CA ASN A 32 -19.34 -52.59 -12.66
C ASN A 32 -17.95 -52.02 -12.96
N CYS A 33 -17.81 -51.27 -14.06
CA CYS A 33 -16.56 -50.68 -14.51
C CYS A 33 -16.57 -49.17 -14.30
N GLN A 34 -15.38 -48.55 -14.32
CA GLN A 34 -15.29 -47.10 -14.26
C GLN A 34 -15.86 -46.45 -15.53
N ALA A 35 -16.15 -45.16 -15.48
CA ALA A 35 -16.78 -44.45 -16.61
C ALA A 35 -15.93 -44.49 -17.92
N TRP A 36 -14.62 -44.70 -17.80
CA TRP A 36 -13.66 -44.86 -18.89
C TRP A 36 -13.40 -46.33 -19.31
N GLU A 37 -14.15 -47.27 -18.75
CA GLU A 37 -14.01 -48.72 -18.99
C GLU A 37 -15.34 -49.33 -19.48
N THR A 38 -15.25 -50.45 -20.19
CA THR A 38 -16.38 -51.26 -20.63
C THR A 38 -16.14 -52.72 -20.24
N CYS A 39 -17.22 -53.41 -19.87
CA CYS A 39 -17.16 -54.78 -19.44
C CYS A 39 -17.06 -55.72 -20.63
N ASN A 40 -15.94 -56.44 -20.76
CA ASN A 40 -15.86 -57.57 -21.66
C ASN A 40 -16.61 -58.76 -21.04
N ILE A 41 -17.85 -59.00 -21.47
CA ILE A 41 -18.75 -60.01 -20.90
C ILE A 41 -18.18 -61.44 -21.03
N SER A 42 -17.45 -61.74 -22.11
CA SER A 42 -16.86 -63.06 -22.34
C SER A 42 -15.67 -63.33 -21.41
N GLY A 43 -14.88 -62.30 -21.09
CA GLY A 43 -13.75 -62.39 -20.16
C GLY A 43 -14.10 -62.08 -18.71
N LYS A 44 -15.27 -61.47 -18.46
CA LYS A 44 -15.66 -60.84 -17.20
C LYS A 44 -14.62 -59.83 -16.68
N VAL A 45 -13.96 -59.08 -17.56
CA VAL A 45 -12.93 -58.10 -17.17
C VAL A 45 -13.29 -56.73 -17.74
N CYS A 46 -13.13 -55.68 -16.94
CA CYS A 46 -13.22 -54.29 -17.40
C CYS A 46 -12.02 -53.96 -18.30
N SER A 47 -12.30 -53.53 -19.52
CA SER A 47 -11.31 -53.09 -20.52
C SER A 47 -11.50 -51.62 -20.85
N LEU A 48 -10.44 -50.93 -21.27
CA LEU A 48 -10.51 -49.52 -21.65
C LEU A 48 -11.55 -49.27 -22.76
N ARG A 49 -12.32 -48.20 -22.60
CA ARG A 49 -13.12 -47.66 -23.71
C ARG A 49 -12.21 -47.01 -24.74
N ALA A 50 -12.63 -47.04 -26.01
CA ALA A 50 -11.90 -46.38 -27.08
C ALA A 50 -11.72 -44.88 -26.77
N GLY A 51 -10.49 -44.38 -26.86
CA GLY A 51 -10.12 -43.00 -26.54
C GLY A 51 -9.63 -42.77 -25.10
N TYR A 52 -9.71 -43.78 -24.23
CA TYR A 52 -9.21 -43.73 -22.86
C TYR A 52 -7.92 -44.54 -22.69
N CYS A 53 -7.18 -44.28 -21.61
CA CYS A 53 -5.86 -44.84 -21.34
C CYS A 53 -5.62 -45.08 -19.83
N PHE A 54 -4.71 -46.02 -19.53
CA PHE A 54 -4.10 -46.18 -18.21
C PHE A 54 -2.66 -45.67 -18.18
N VAL A 55 -1.94 -45.83 -19.29
CA VAL A 55 -0.55 -45.45 -19.47
C VAL A 55 -0.32 -44.82 -20.84
N ASP A 56 0.80 -44.12 -21.00
CA ASP A 56 1.14 -43.45 -22.27
C ASP A 56 1.18 -44.40 -23.47
N THR A 57 1.49 -45.69 -23.28
CA THR A 57 1.54 -46.68 -24.35
C THR A 57 0.16 -47.06 -24.90
N ASP A 58 -0.91 -46.77 -24.17
CA ASP A 58 -2.28 -46.98 -24.64
C ASP A 58 -2.69 -45.91 -25.66
N CYS A 59 -1.96 -44.79 -25.70
CA CYS A 59 -2.17 -43.72 -26.66
C CYS A 59 -1.46 -44.03 -27.98
N THR A 60 -2.25 -44.12 -29.05
CA THR A 60 -1.77 -44.50 -30.39
C THR A 60 -0.99 -43.38 -31.11
N ASP A 61 -1.18 -42.13 -30.70
CA ASP A 61 -0.47 -40.97 -31.24
C ASP A 61 0.76 -40.65 -30.37
N ASN A 62 1.95 -40.64 -30.98
CA ASN A 62 3.23 -40.33 -30.32
C ASN A 62 3.29 -38.92 -29.70
N LEU A 63 2.39 -38.02 -30.12
CA LEU A 63 2.26 -36.66 -29.60
C LEU A 63 1.31 -36.56 -28.40
N THR A 64 0.60 -37.63 -28.06
CA THR A 64 -0.31 -37.69 -26.91
C THR A 64 0.30 -38.44 -25.74
N SER A 65 -0.22 -38.19 -24.54
CA SER A 65 0.16 -38.80 -23.27
C SER A 65 -1.10 -38.99 -22.43
N CYS A 66 -1.09 -40.00 -21.58
CA CYS A 66 -2.23 -40.35 -20.78
C CYS A 66 -2.35 -39.46 -19.55
N ASP A 67 -3.46 -38.73 -19.42
CA ASP A 67 -3.84 -38.09 -18.16
C ASP A 67 -4.51 -39.10 -17.23
N ALA A 68 -3.71 -40.05 -16.74
CA ALA A 68 -4.15 -41.16 -15.90
C ALA A 68 -4.67 -40.72 -14.52
N THR A 69 -4.51 -39.45 -14.14
CA THR A 69 -4.88 -38.93 -12.83
C THR A 69 -6.22 -38.21 -12.81
N THR A 70 -6.62 -37.60 -13.94
CA THR A 70 -7.78 -36.71 -13.96
C THR A 70 -8.88 -37.20 -14.89
N THR A 71 -8.53 -37.47 -16.16
CA THR A 71 -9.53 -37.74 -17.20
C THR A 71 -9.44 -39.14 -17.80
N HIS A 72 -8.32 -39.84 -17.62
CA HIS A 72 -7.98 -41.08 -18.32
C HIS A 72 -8.05 -40.96 -19.85
N LEU A 73 -7.90 -39.74 -20.40
CA LEU A 73 -7.90 -39.49 -21.84
C LEU A 73 -6.46 -39.32 -22.35
N CYS A 74 -6.24 -39.70 -23.61
CA CYS A 74 -5.02 -39.37 -24.32
C CYS A 74 -5.07 -37.89 -24.73
N LEU A 75 -4.34 -37.05 -23.98
CA LEU A 75 -4.24 -35.62 -24.24
C LEU A 75 -2.94 -35.31 -24.96
N PHE A 76 -2.91 -34.27 -25.79
CA PHE A 76 -1.66 -33.85 -26.41
C PHE A 76 -0.65 -33.42 -25.35
N LYS A 77 0.60 -33.83 -25.53
CA LYS A 77 1.73 -33.33 -24.75
C LYS A 77 1.77 -31.81 -24.88
N SER A 78 2.20 -31.13 -23.82
CA SER A 78 2.27 -29.67 -23.80
C SER A 78 3.02 -29.14 -25.03
N GLY A 79 2.37 -28.24 -25.77
CA GLY A 79 2.92 -27.63 -26.99
C GLY A 79 2.78 -28.44 -28.28
N TYR A 80 2.12 -29.61 -28.28
CA TYR A 80 1.88 -30.41 -29.48
C TYR A 80 0.41 -30.42 -29.89
N CYS A 81 0.14 -30.67 -31.18
CA CYS A 81 -1.21 -30.66 -31.74
C CYS A 81 -1.29 -31.42 -33.08
N ARG A 82 -2.51 -31.71 -33.54
CA ARG A 82 -2.79 -32.15 -34.93
C ARG A 82 -3.59 -31.12 -35.70
N LYS A 83 -4.40 -30.34 -34.99
CA LYS A 83 -5.25 -29.27 -35.52
C LYS A 83 -5.33 -28.14 -34.50
N THR A 84 -5.72 -26.95 -34.95
CA THR A 84 -5.81 -25.75 -34.08
C THR A 84 -6.72 -25.94 -32.87
N SER A 85 -7.77 -26.76 -32.97
CA SER A 85 -8.66 -27.03 -31.82
C SER A 85 -8.01 -27.79 -30.68
N ASP A 86 -6.82 -28.36 -30.90
CA ASP A 86 -6.07 -29.09 -29.88
C ASP A 86 -5.21 -28.13 -29.02
N CYS A 87 -5.01 -26.90 -29.50
CA CYS A 87 -4.26 -25.87 -28.79
C CYS A 87 -5.18 -24.95 -27.99
N GLN A 88 -4.59 -24.08 -27.17
CA GLN A 88 -5.36 -23.03 -26.49
C GLN A 88 -5.95 -22.05 -27.52
N ASN A 89 -7.02 -21.35 -27.15
CA ASN A 89 -7.77 -20.48 -28.07
C ASN A 89 -6.96 -19.33 -28.69
N TRP A 90 -5.79 -19.00 -28.15
CA TRP A 90 -4.87 -17.98 -28.65
C TRP A 90 -3.72 -18.56 -29.49
N GLN A 91 -3.68 -19.89 -29.67
CA GLN A 91 -2.64 -20.61 -30.38
C GLN A 91 -3.19 -21.21 -31.69
N VAL A 92 -2.27 -21.52 -32.61
CA VAL A 92 -2.53 -22.28 -33.83
C VAL A 92 -1.58 -23.47 -33.91
N CYS A 93 -2.05 -24.55 -34.54
CA CYS A 93 -1.21 -25.68 -34.81
C CYS A 93 -0.38 -25.41 -36.07
N ASP A 94 0.95 -25.38 -35.94
CA ASP A 94 1.85 -25.15 -37.06
C ASP A 94 2.11 -26.42 -37.88
N SER A 95 2.88 -26.29 -38.96
CA SER A 95 3.25 -27.43 -39.81
C SER A 95 4.20 -28.43 -39.14
N GLU A 96 4.82 -28.06 -38.02
CA GLU A 96 5.69 -28.92 -37.21
C GLU A 96 4.90 -29.65 -36.10
N LEU A 97 3.56 -29.58 -36.14
CA LEU A 97 2.66 -30.16 -35.15
C LEU A 97 2.86 -29.59 -33.74
N ARG A 98 3.22 -28.29 -33.68
CA ARG A 98 3.39 -27.54 -32.45
C ARG A 98 2.36 -26.43 -32.31
N CYS A 99 1.84 -26.26 -31.09
CA CYS A 99 1.02 -25.11 -30.73
C CYS A 99 1.93 -23.88 -30.62
N ARG A 100 1.72 -22.91 -31.52
CA ARG A 100 2.41 -21.62 -31.50
C ARG A 100 1.40 -20.49 -31.35
N PRO A 101 1.81 -19.30 -30.87
CA PRO A 101 0.92 -18.16 -30.80
C PRO A 101 0.31 -17.86 -32.17
N ALA A 102 -1.00 -17.64 -32.22
CA ALA A 102 -1.68 -17.18 -33.42
C ALA A 102 -1.21 -15.75 -33.78
N PRO A 103 -1.37 -15.29 -35.04
CA PRO A 103 -1.05 -13.91 -35.40
C PRO A 103 -1.74 -12.90 -34.47
N GLY A 104 -0.96 -11.99 -33.89
CA GLY A 104 -1.43 -11.02 -32.90
C GLY A 104 -1.34 -11.48 -31.44
N TYR A 105 -0.92 -12.73 -31.20
CA TYR A 105 -0.62 -13.26 -29.87
C TYR A 105 0.87 -13.54 -29.69
N CYS A 106 1.26 -13.75 -28.44
CA CYS A 106 2.62 -14.07 -28.05
C CYS A 106 2.64 -15.11 -26.91
N ASP A 107 3.74 -15.85 -26.82
CA ASP A 107 4.13 -16.66 -25.68
C ASP A 107 5.49 -16.25 -25.09
N ALA A 108 6.22 -15.35 -25.77
CA ALA A 108 7.51 -14.85 -25.33
C ALA A 108 7.73 -13.39 -25.76
N ASP A 109 8.53 -12.65 -24.98
CA ASP A 109 8.80 -11.22 -25.21
C ASP A 109 9.49 -10.93 -26.54
N ASN A 110 10.30 -11.86 -27.04
CA ASN A 110 11.00 -11.71 -28.32
C ASN A 110 10.08 -11.70 -29.55
N GLN A 111 8.79 -12.01 -29.37
CA GLN A 111 7.75 -11.90 -30.39
C GLN A 111 7.11 -10.52 -30.42
N CYS A 112 7.40 -9.67 -29.43
CA CYS A 112 6.90 -8.31 -29.31
C CYS A 112 7.95 -7.29 -29.73
N ASN A 113 7.54 -6.03 -29.90
CA ASN A 113 8.44 -4.97 -30.31
C ASN A 113 9.38 -4.54 -29.17
N GLN A 114 10.59 -5.11 -29.16
CA GLN A 114 11.61 -4.82 -28.15
C GLN A 114 12.30 -3.46 -28.40
N PRO A 115 12.66 -2.70 -27.34
CA PRO A 115 12.50 -3.01 -25.91
C PRO A 115 11.20 -2.50 -25.28
N SER A 116 10.29 -1.93 -26.08
CA SER A 116 9.12 -1.18 -25.59
C SER A 116 7.90 -2.03 -25.27
N GLU A 117 7.85 -3.27 -25.74
CA GLU A 117 6.73 -4.20 -25.53
C GLU A 117 7.21 -5.52 -24.93
N PHE A 118 6.33 -6.18 -24.20
CA PHE A 118 6.55 -7.53 -23.67
C PHE A 118 5.28 -8.36 -23.85
N CYS A 119 5.43 -9.67 -23.73
CA CYS A 119 4.31 -10.57 -23.81
C CYS A 119 3.58 -10.66 -22.47
N ASN A 120 2.34 -10.18 -22.42
CA ASN A 120 1.55 -10.31 -21.20
C ASN A 120 1.12 -11.79 -20.99
N PRO A 121 1.55 -12.48 -19.93
CA PRO A 121 1.29 -13.90 -19.76
C PRO A 121 -0.18 -14.26 -19.50
N ALA A 122 -1.02 -13.29 -19.09
CA ALA A 122 -2.44 -13.50 -18.86
C ALA A 122 -3.29 -13.27 -20.12
N LYS A 123 -2.88 -12.34 -20.98
CA LYS A 123 -3.60 -11.98 -22.20
C LYS A 123 -3.02 -12.61 -23.47
N HIS A 124 -1.78 -13.11 -23.40
CA HIS A 124 -1.00 -13.58 -24.54
C HIS A 124 -0.89 -12.55 -25.66
N GLN A 125 -0.83 -11.27 -25.29
CA GLN A 125 -0.76 -10.15 -26.24
C GLN A 125 0.42 -9.27 -25.90
N CYS A 126 1.06 -8.74 -26.93
CA CYS A 126 2.09 -7.73 -26.77
C CYS A 126 1.48 -6.47 -26.18
N GLY A 127 2.08 -5.98 -25.09
CA GLY A 127 1.70 -4.74 -24.44
C GLY A 127 2.92 -3.98 -23.95
N PRO A 128 2.76 -2.74 -23.47
CA PRO A 128 3.90 -1.91 -23.07
C PRO A 128 4.73 -2.56 -21.98
N ALA A 129 6.05 -2.61 -22.17
CA ALA A 129 6.99 -3.07 -21.15
C ALA A 129 6.91 -2.18 -19.89
N PRO A 130 7.31 -2.68 -18.70
CA PRO A 130 7.30 -1.88 -17.48
C PRO A 130 7.99 -0.52 -17.66
N GLY A 131 7.26 0.55 -17.35
CA GLY A 131 7.73 1.93 -17.53
C GLY A 131 7.51 2.54 -18.92
N PHE A 132 7.06 1.73 -19.89
CA PHE A 132 6.56 2.19 -21.18
C PHE A 132 5.04 2.27 -21.19
N CYS A 133 4.48 3.03 -22.13
CA CYS A 133 3.05 3.21 -22.26
C CYS A 133 2.62 3.56 -23.69
N VAL A 134 1.40 3.18 -24.05
CA VAL A 134 0.69 3.71 -25.21
C VAL A 134 -0.24 4.83 -24.76
N ASP A 135 -0.94 4.63 -23.64
CA ASP A 135 -1.78 5.62 -22.98
C ASP A 135 -1.69 5.56 -21.45
N THR A 136 -2.35 6.50 -20.76
CA THR A 136 -2.25 6.64 -19.30
C THR A 136 -2.74 5.43 -18.51
N ARG A 137 -3.59 4.56 -19.08
CA ARG A 137 -4.09 3.36 -18.40
C ARG A 137 -3.02 2.26 -18.29
N ASP A 138 -1.94 2.38 -19.06
CA ASP A 138 -0.78 1.49 -18.96
C ASP A 138 0.12 1.87 -17.77
N CYS A 139 -0.06 3.06 -17.21
CA CYS A 139 0.70 3.56 -16.08
C CYS A 139 -0.07 3.41 -14.78
N ASP A 140 0.68 3.38 -13.66
CA ASP A 140 0.06 3.49 -12.34
C ASP A 140 -0.72 4.80 -12.18
N SER A 141 -1.69 4.82 -11.27
CA SER A 141 -2.59 5.96 -11.05
C SER A 141 -1.92 7.27 -10.62
N TRP A 142 -0.65 7.21 -10.18
CA TRP A 142 0.19 8.34 -9.79
C TRP A 142 1.19 8.75 -10.88
N ARG A 143 1.08 8.15 -12.07
CA ARG A 143 1.88 8.43 -13.26
C ARG A 143 0.97 8.82 -14.42
N GLN A 144 1.55 9.37 -15.47
CA GLN A 144 0.88 9.63 -16.74
C GLN A 144 1.74 9.19 -17.91
N CYS A 145 1.11 8.86 -19.03
CA CYS A 145 1.85 8.48 -20.23
C CYS A 145 2.32 9.72 -20.98
N GLU A 146 3.64 9.88 -21.10
CA GLU A 146 4.23 10.85 -22.01
C GLU A 146 4.27 10.27 -23.42
N ILE A 147 3.30 10.65 -24.26
CA ILE A 147 3.05 10.05 -25.58
C ILE A 147 4.26 10.15 -26.51
N THR A 148 5.08 11.19 -26.38
CA THR A 148 6.26 11.42 -27.22
C THR A 148 7.37 10.42 -26.90
N SER A 149 7.66 10.22 -25.62
CA SER A 149 8.71 9.31 -25.17
C SER A 149 8.22 7.87 -24.98
N LYS A 150 6.89 7.66 -24.98
CA LYS A 150 6.23 6.40 -24.64
C LYS A 150 6.62 5.90 -23.27
N ARG A 151 6.79 6.81 -22.31
CA ARG A 151 7.21 6.49 -20.93
C ARG A 151 6.18 6.96 -19.92
N CYS A 152 5.98 6.16 -18.89
CA CYS A 152 5.24 6.59 -17.71
C CYS A 152 6.10 7.57 -16.91
N ILE A 153 5.62 8.80 -16.78
CA ILE A 153 6.27 9.87 -16.00
C ILE A 153 5.45 10.19 -14.76
N LEU A 154 6.10 10.74 -13.74
CA LEU A 154 5.44 11.14 -12.49
C LEU A 154 4.44 12.28 -12.73
N LEU A 155 3.27 12.18 -12.10
CA LEU A 155 2.37 13.33 -11.98
C LEU A 155 2.97 14.38 -11.03
N PRO A 156 2.60 15.66 -11.16
CA PRO A 156 3.04 16.70 -10.23
C PRO A 156 2.75 16.34 -8.77
N GLY A 157 3.76 16.48 -7.91
CA GLY A 157 3.67 16.16 -6.48
C GLY A 157 3.69 14.65 -6.16
N LYS A 158 3.92 13.79 -7.16
CA LYS A 158 4.10 12.35 -6.98
C LYS A 158 5.58 11.96 -7.01
N CYS A 159 5.89 10.81 -6.42
CA CYS A 159 7.24 10.28 -6.33
C CYS A 159 7.28 8.75 -6.33
N ASP A 160 8.38 8.19 -6.79
CA ASP A 160 8.75 6.78 -6.63
C ASP A 160 9.89 6.63 -5.62
N VAL A 161 10.82 7.59 -5.63
CA VAL A 161 11.99 7.65 -4.74
C VAL A 161 12.18 9.05 -4.16
N GLU A 162 13.02 9.17 -3.13
CA GLU A 162 13.31 10.46 -2.47
C GLU A 162 13.83 11.54 -3.44
N GLY A 163 14.58 11.14 -4.47
CA GLY A 163 15.16 12.06 -5.45
C GLY A 163 14.14 12.73 -6.38
N ASP A 164 12.89 12.26 -6.39
CA ASP A 164 11.83 12.84 -7.22
C ASP A 164 11.21 14.10 -6.59
N CYS A 165 11.35 14.24 -5.27
CA CYS A 165 10.81 15.37 -4.52
C CYS A 165 11.85 16.49 -4.41
N VAL A 166 11.38 17.73 -4.26
CA VAL A 166 12.28 18.87 -4.01
C VAL A 166 12.91 18.77 -2.62
N GLY A 167 14.06 19.41 -2.39
CA GLY A 167 14.88 19.16 -1.20
C GLY A 167 14.20 19.35 0.17
N TRP A 168 13.13 20.15 0.25
CA TRP A 168 12.34 20.35 1.47
C TRP A 168 11.16 19.37 1.64
N GLN A 169 10.97 18.47 0.69
CA GLN A 169 9.99 17.39 0.71
C GLN A 169 10.68 16.04 0.90
N THR A 170 9.88 15.01 1.18
CA THR A 170 10.28 13.60 1.27
C THR A 170 9.24 12.73 0.55
N CYS A 171 9.64 11.55 0.08
CA CYS A 171 8.75 10.68 -0.66
C CYS A 171 8.05 9.66 0.25
N GLU A 172 6.72 9.75 0.38
CA GLU A 172 5.95 8.68 1.01
C GLU A 172 5.66 7.59 -0.02
N VAL A 173 6.60 6.65 -0.18
CA VAL A 173 6.59 5.60 -1.21
C VAL A 173 5.32 4.76 -1.26
N LYS A 174 4.60 4.59 -0.13
CA LYS A 174 3.33 3.83 -0.13
C LYS A 174 2.19 4.56 -0.82
N SER A 175 2.18 5.89 -0.72
CA SER A 175 1.15 6.74 -1.34
C SER A 175 1.64 7.39 -2.64
N HIS A 176 2.95 7.29 -2.91
CA HIS A 176 3.65 7.95 -3.99
C HIS A 176 3.47 9.47 -3.98
N VAL A 177 3.41 10.10 -2.80
CA VAL A 177 3.21 11.55 -2.65
C VAL A 177 4.44 12.20 -2.02
N CYS A 178 4.86 13.33 -2.58
CA CYS A 178 5.83 14.19 -1.94
C CYS A 178 5.18 14.94 -0.78
N LEU A 179 5.64 14.68 0.44
CA LEU A 179 5.17 15.33 1.65
C LEU A 179 6.19 16.37 2.15
N PRO A 180 5.75 17.48 2.78
CA PRO A 180 6.67 18.42 3.38
C PRO A 180 7.44 17.78 4.54
N LYS A 181 8.74 18.08 4.65
CA LYS A 181 9.52 17.75 5.85
C LYS A 181 9.06 18.59 7.04
N SER A 182 9.41 18.18 8.25
CA SER A 182 9.10 18.93 9.47
C SER A 182 9.56 20.40 9.35
N GLY A 183 8.67 21.34 9.67
CA GLY A 183 8.88 22.78 9.54
C GLY A 183 8.63 23.36 8.15
N PHE A 184 8.45 22.52 7.14
CA PHE A 184 8.05 22.92 5.80
C PHE A 184 6.56 22.67 5.55
N CYS A 185 6.04 23.22 4.46
CA CYS A 185 4.65 23.14 4.10
C CYS A 185 4.45 23.24 2.58
N ILE A 186 3.45 22.52 2.08
CA ILE A 186 2.89 22.70 0.75
C ILE A 186 1.72 23.68 0.84
N SER A 187 0.90 23.59 1.88
CA SER A 187 -0.24 24.47 2.17
C SER A 187 -0.37 24.77 3.66
N SER A 188 -1.26 25.69 4.03
CA SER A 188 -1.41 26.12 5.43
C SER A 188 -1.96 25.02 6.34
N GLU A 189 -2.55 23.97 5.75
CA GLU A 189 -3.03 22.77 6.44
C GLU A 189 -1.88 21.88 6.94
N ASP A 190 -0.69 22.00 6.37
CA ASP A 190 0.52 21.30 6.84
C ASP A 190 1.11 21.94 8.11
N CYS A 191 0.68 23.15 8.44
CA CYS A 191 1.18 23.91 9.57
C CYS A 191 0.27 23.78 10.79
N PRO A 192 0.80 23.91 12.02
CA PRO A 192 -0.01 23.93 13.23
C PRO A 192 -1.18 24.92 13.16
N ALA A 193 -2.38 24.40 13.38
CA ALA A 193 -3.62 25.15 13.19
C ALA A 193 -3.74 26.36 14.14
N GLY A 194 -4.34 27.43 13.62
CA GLY A 194 -4.76 28.60 14.40
C GLY A 194 -3.73 29.73 14.52
N TRP A 195 -2.43 29.42 14.60
CA TRP A 195 -1.39 30.43 14.87
C TRP A 195 -0.29 30.51 13.79
N SER A 196 -0.17 29.53 12.91
CA SER A 196 0.81 29.52 11.81
C SER A 196 0.15 29.39 10.44
N SER A 197 0.91 29.69 9.39
CA SER A 197 0.50 29.58 7.99
C SER A 197 1.68 29.25 7.10
N CYS A 198 1.42 28.71 5.92
CA CYS A 198 2.48 28.39 4.99
C CYS A 198 2.93 29.63 4.21
N ASP A 199 4.21 30.02 4.34
CA ASP A 199 4.83 30.95 3.42
C ASP A 199 5.19 30.21 2.12
N LYS A 200 4.45 30.49 1.05
CA LYS A 200 4.62 29.85 -0.26
C LYS A 200 5.95 30.20 -0.95
N THR A 201 6.64 31.24 -0.51
CA THR A 201 7.93 31.65 -1.07
C THR A 201 9.04 30.76 -0.52
N THR A 202 9.03 30.51 0.80
CA THR A 202 10.05 29.72 1.49
C THR A 202 9.64 28.26 1.72
N ASN A 203 8.36 27.95 1.51
CA ASN A 203 7.69 26.69 1.87
C ASN A 203 7.86 26.32 3.34
N LYS A 204 7.94 27.33 4.22
CA LYS A 204 8.07 27.13 5.67
C LYS A 204 6.79 27.56 6.38
N CYS A 205 6.48 26.86 7.46
CA CYS A 205 5.46 27.35 8.38
C CYS A 205 5.99 28.58 9.10
N VAL A 206 5.27 29.69 8.96
CA VAL A 206 5.57 30.98 9.60
C VAL A 206 4.44 31.36 10.55
N ALA A 207 4.76 32.11 11.61
CA ALA A 207 3.75 32.64 12.52
C ALA A 207 2.81 33.61 11.78
N ARG A 208 1.51 33.55 12.09
CA ARG A 208 0.54 34.56 11.64
C ARG A 208 0.76 35.85 12.42
N GLN A 209 0.22 36.95 11.90
CA GLN A 209 0.27 38.23 12.60
C GLN A 209 -0.26 38.13 14.04
N GLY A 210 0.51 38.65 14.99
CA GLY A 210 0.20 38.60 16.43
C GLY A 210 0.59 37.29 17.11
N TYR A 211 1.28 36.38 16.41
CA TYR A 211 1.90 35.18 16.94
C TYR A 211 3.40 35.19 16.66
N CYS A 212 4.11 34.24 17.27
CA CYS A 212 5.55 34.02 17.13
C CYS A 212 5.86 32.52 17.07
N LEU A 213 6.94 32.17 16.36
CA LEU A 213 7.55 30.84 16.37
C LEU A 213 8.75 30.77 17.32
N ALA A 214 9.44 31.88 17.51
CA ALA A 214 10.68 31.97 18.26
C ALA A 214 10.81 33.31 18.97
N HIS A 215 11.64 33.35 20.01
CA HIS A 215 11.87 34.54 20.84
C HIS A 215 12.36 35.75 20.04
N ASN A 216 13.15 35.53 19.00
CA ASN A 216 13.68 36.61 18.14
C ASN A 216 12.63 37.24 17.21
N GLU A 217 11.41 36.72 17.18
CA GLU A 217 10.27 37.34 16.49
C GLU A 217 9.49 38.29 17.39
N CYS A 218 9.83 38.34 18.68
CA CYS A 218 9.28 39.26 19.67
C CYS A 218 10.21 40.45 19.93
N ASN A 219 9.75 41.43 20.70
CA ASN A 219 10.62 42.51 21.16
C ASN A 219 11.71 41.95 22.10
N GLU A 220 12.80 42.69 22.28
CA GLU A 220 13.97 42.25 23.07
C GLU A 220 13.68 41.98 24.55
N TRP A 221 12.57 42.51 25.09
CA TRP A 221 12.08 42.28 26.45
C TRP A 221 10.93 41.28 26.53
N GLU A 222 10.58 40.64 25.42
CA GLU A 222 9.50 39.67 25.33
C GLU A 222 10.03 38.29 24.94
N LEU A 223 9.29 37.27 25.34
CA LEU A 223 9.53 35.89 24.97
C LEU A 223 8.35 35.32 24.19
N CYS A 224 8.64 34.39 23.29
CA CYS A 224 7.59 33.67 22.58
C CYS A 224 7.04 32.55 23.47
N SER A 225 5.80 32.69 23.93
CA SER A 225 5.15 31.67 24.76
C SER A 225 4.93 30.39 23.96
N SER A 226 5.46 29.26 24.43
CA SER A 226 5.26 27.94 23.80
C SER A 226 3.82 27.41 23.92
N GLN A 227 2.98 28.04 24.75
CA GLN A 227 1.59 27.64 24.97
C GLN A 227 0.63 28.42 24.08
N THR A 228 0.83 29.74 23.99
CA THR A 228 -0.08 30.64 23.26
C THR A 228 0.47 31.06 21.90
N HIS A 229 1.76 30.82 21.64
CA HIS A 229 2.50 31.33 20.50
C HIS A 229 2.41 32.85 20.37
N ARG A 230 2.28 33.56 21.50
CA ARG A 230 2.25 35.02 21.53
C ARG A 230 3.48 35.53 22.26
N CYS A 231 3.94 36.70 21.84
CA CYS A 231 4.94 37.45 22.59
C CYS A 231 4.34 37.87 23.93
N VAL A 232 5.01 37.47 25.00
CA VAL A 232 4.67 37.82 26.38
C VAL A 232 5.90 38.44 27.02
N PRO A 233 5.74 39.39 27.96
CA PRO A 233 6.89 39.96 28.66
C PRO A 233 7.74 38.87 29.33
N ASP A 234 9.07 39.02 29.27
CA ASP A 234 10.02 38.19 30.04
C ASP A 234 9.87 38.44 31.55
N SER A 235 10.56 37.66 32.39
CA SER A 235 10.61 37.87 33.83
C SER A 235 10.97 39.32 34.17
N ASP A 236 10.18 39.91 35.06
CA ASP A 236 10.28 41.30 35.51
C ASP A 236 10.08 42.37 34.41
N ARG A 237 9.59 41.95 33.22
CA ARG A 237 9.19 42.84 32.15
C ARG A 237 7.68 43.01 32.07
N CYS A 238 7.24 44.04 31.35
CA CYS A 238 5.82 44.35 31.21
C CYS A 238 5.52 45.09 29.90
N ASN A 239 4.30 44.89 29.39
CA ASN A 239 3.71 45.74 28.36
C ASN A 239 2.79 46.79 28.99
N THR A 240 2.16 46.44 30.12
CA THR A 240 1.22 47.28 30.86
C THR A 240 1.35 47.05 32.37
N ASN A 241 0.76 47.92 33.17
CA ASN A 241 0.69 47.73 34.63
C ASN A 241 -0.01 46.44 35.07
N ALA A 242 -0.81 45.82 34.19
CA ALA A 242 -1.50 44.57 34.48
C ALA A 242 -0.57 43.36 34.44
N ASP A 243 0.61 43.48 33.81
CA ASP A 243 1.62 42.42 33.76
C ASP A 243 2.47 42.37 35.04
N CYS A 244 2.44 43.44 35.84
CA CYS A 244 3.21 43.55 37.08
C CYS A 244 2.38 43.17 38.31
N GLY A 245 3.07 42.91 39.43
CA GLY A 245 2.42 42.75 40.73
C GLY A 245 1.59 43.97 41.12
N SER A 246 0.59 43.79 41.98
CA SER A 246 -0.30 44.89 42.40
C SER A 246 0.44 46.06 43.08
N TRP A 247 1.64 45.80 43.62
CA TRP A 247 2.55 46.78 44.22
C TRP A 247 3.54 47.42 43.24
N GLN A 248 3.52 47.02 41.97
CA GLN A 248 4.45 47.47 40.93
C GLN A 248 3.75 48.26 39.83
N VAL A 249 4.53 49.04 39.09
CA VAL A 249 4.12 49.80 37.90
C VAL A 249 5.09 49.48 36.77
N CYS A 250 4.55 49.40 35.56
CA CYS A 250 5.34 49.23 34.36
C CYS A 250 5.95 50.58 33.95
N ASP A 251 7.27 50.63 33.83
CA ASP A 251 7.96 51.83 33.35
C ASP A 251 8.07 51.89 31.81
N SER A 252 8.62 52.98 31.30
CA SER A 252 8.85 53.16 29.86
C SER A 252 9.94 52.27 29.27
N SER A 253 10.74 51.62 30.12
CA SER A 253 11.79 50.67 29.73
C SER A 253 11.28 49.23 29.81
N HIS A 254 9.97 49.04 29.99
CA HIS A 254 9.30 47.76 30.13
C HIS A 254 9.70 46.96 31.37
N PHE A 255 10.13 47.60 32.47
CA PHE A 255 10.40 46.94 33.74
C PHE A 255 9.27 47.15 34.75
N CYS A 256 8.98 46.10 35.52
CA CYS A 256 8.09 46.18 36.69
C CYS A 256 8.83 46.74 37.90
N ASN A 257 8.64 48.04 38.17
CA ASN A 257 9.26 48.72 39.30
C ASN A 257 8.28 48.86 40.46
N ALA A 258 8.78 48.81 41.70
CA ALA A 258 7.95 49.02 42.88
C ALA A 258 7.35 50.44 42.89
N LYS A 259 6.06 50.55 43.26
CA LYS A 259 5.41 51.84 43.51
C LYS A 259 6.01 52.50 44.75
N VAL A 260 5.89 53.82 44.85
CA VAL A 260 6.29 54.56 46.07
C VAL A 260 5.59 53.95 47.30
N GLY A 261 6.38 53.61 48.33
CA GLY A 261 5.91 52.94 49.55
C GLY A 261 5.90 51.41 49.48
N TYR A 262 6.26 50.84 48.33
CA TYR A 262 6.41 49.40 48.12
C TYR A 262 7.85 49.04 47.72
N CYS A 263 8.16 47.74 47.72
CA CYS A 263 9.49 47.24 47.44
C CYS A 263 9.50 45.87 46.75
N ASN A 264 10.47 45.69 45.86
CA ASN A 264 10.93 44.39 45.40
C ASN A 264 12.11 43.93 46.27
N THR A 265 12.99 44.87 46.62
CA THR A 265 14.17 44.65 47.46
C THR A 265 14.29 45.75 48.52
N VAL A 266 15.15 45.56 49.51
CA VAL A 266 15.42 46.59 50.54
C VAL A 266 15.96 47.90 49.94
N ALA A 267 16.55 47.86 48.74
CA ALA A 267 17.06 49.05 48.07
C ALA A 267 15.96 50.01 47.59
N ASP A 268 14.71 49.54 47.52
CA ASP A 268 13.56 50.36 47.15
C ASP A 268 13.01 51.19 48.33
N CYS A 269 13.45 50.88 49.56
CA CYS A 269 12.97 51.52 50.79
C CYS A 269 13.90 52.63 51.27
N VAL A 270 13.36 53.57 52.06
CA VAL A 270 14.20 54.63 52.64
C VAL A 270 15.12 54.07 53.73
N GLN A 271 16.22 54.78 54.00
CA GLN A 271 17.26 54.30 54.90
C GLN A 271 16.70 54.00 56.31
N GLY A 272 16.74 52.72 56.69
CA GLY A 272 16.24 52.23 57.98
C GLY A 272 15.03 51.28 57.87
N GLU A 273 14.33 51.28 56.75
CA GLU A 273 13.19 50.38 56.48
C GLU A 273 13.67 49.04 55.90
N GLN A 274 12.86 48.00 56.08
CA GLN A 274 13.02 46.67 55.52
C GLN A 274 11.90 46.39 54.52
N CYS A 275 12.25 45.66 53.45
CA CYS A 275 11.25 45.22 52.51
C CYS A 275 10.53 43.96 53.03
N ASN A 276 9.24 44.08 53.34
CA ASN A 276 8.42 42.93 53.69
C ASN A 276 8.09 42.11 52.44
N GLN A 277 8.74 40.96 52.25
CA GLN A 277 8.56 40.13 51.05
C GLN A 277 7.16 39.47 50.92
N GLN A 278 6.31 39.53 51.96
CA GLN A 278 4.94 39.02 51.89
C GLN A 278 3.93 40.10 51.50
N THR A 279 4.13 41.34 51.96
CA THR A 279 3.21 42.46 51.68
C THR A 279 3.74 43.43 50.64
N HIS A 280 5.03 43.32 50.31
CA HIS A 280 5.80 44.24 49.48
C HIS A 280 5.82 45.68 49.99
N LEU A 281 5.52 45.92 51.27
CA LEU A 281 5.58 47.24 51.89
C LEU A 281 6.95 47.50 52.50
N CYS A 282 7.43 48.74 52.38
CA CYS A 282 8.56 49.21 53.18
C CYS A 282 8.08 49.54 54.60
N GLN A 283 8.76 48.98 55.61
CA GLN A 283 8.40 49.11 57.03
C GLN A 283 9.60 49.00 57.97
#